data_AF-A0A5E5PRY6-F1
#
_entry.id   AF-A0A5E5PRY6-F1
#
_cell.length_a   1.000
_cell.length_b   1.000
_cell.length_c   1.000
_cell.angle_alpha   90.00
_cell.angle_beta   90.00
_cell.angle_gamma   90.00
#
_symmetry.space_group_name_H-M   'P 1'
#
loop_
_entity.id
_entity.type
_entity.pdbx_description
1 polymer ?
#
loop_
_entity_poly.entity_id
_entity_poly.type
_entity_poly.pdbx_seq_one_letter_code
_entity_poly.pdbx_strand_id
1 'polypeptide(L)'
;MEEAKFNNLCSHYKDSFDIHLASIKQRDKLFYWLLIIMAVFTLQLSSTDIVVNVVNDYINKAVGIKLGKSADFIATLLWLLLLGFTTRYYQVVLEIERQYGYLHALEEKLNGYYPETKVFTREGKSYLSKYPLFSNWVWLLYTVLFPCLIVFSVITKGYSEISEMQSIEANQIIDFVCYLVIATSSILYIYRLHKSSIQNITNRCTGLITRWRS
;
A
#
# COMPACT_ATOMS: atom_id res chain seq x y z
N MET A 1 -7.06 22.14 37.53
CA MET A 1 -6.14 22.29 36.36
C MET A 1 -5.66 20.93 35.84
N GLU A 2 -5.40 19.94 36.69
CA GLU A 2 -5.08 18.57 36.26
C GLU A 2 -6.25 17.84 35.57
N GLU A 3 -7.48 17.99 36.07
CA GLU A 3 -8.67 17.33 35.50
C GLU A 3 -8.96 17.78 34.07
N ALA A 4 -8.92 19.09 33.79
CA ALA A 4 -9.14 19.62 32.45
C ALA A 4 -8.07 19.12 31.45
N LYS A 5 -6.81 19.04 31.89
CA LYS A 5 -5.71 18.50 31.08
C LYS A 5 -5.90 17.01 30.79
N PHE A 6 -6.31 16.24 31.80
CA PHE A 6 -6.61 14.82 31.66
C PHE A 6 -7.79 14.59 30.70
N ASN A 7 -8.90 15.30 30.87
CA ASN A 7 -10.07 15.18 30.01
C ASN A 7 -9.76 15.54 28.55
N ASN A 8 -8.94 16.58 28.32
CA ASN A 8 -8.47 16.94 26.99
C ASN A 8 -7.64 15.79 26.37
N LEU A 9 -6.72 15.20 27.13
CA LEU A 9 -5.91 14.07 26.65
C LEU A 9 -6.77 12.84 26.32
N CYS A 10 -7.80 12.55 27.12
CA CYS A 10 -8.76 11.48 26.85
C CYS A 10 -9.58 11.74 25.57
N SER A 11 -10.07 12.96 25.37
CA SER A 11 -10.77 13.35 24.14
C SER A 11 -9.85 13.21 22.93
N HIS A 12 -8.63 13.73 23.03
CA HIS A 12 -7.66 13.68 21.95
C HIS A 12 -7.25 12.25 21.59
N TYR A 13 -7.11 11.36 22.58
CA TYR A 13 -6.89 9.93 22.35
C TYR A 13 -8.06 9.28 21.61
N LYS A 14 -9.30 9.57 22.03
CA LYS A 14 -10.51 9.06 21.36
C LYS A 14 -10.56 9.52 19.90
N ASP A 15 -10.38 10.81 19.66
CA ASP A 15 -10.42 11.38 18.31
C ASP A 15 -9.30 10.81 17.42
N SER A 16 -8.10 10.67 17.98
CA SER A 16 -6.96 10.04 17.28
C SER A 16 -7.23 8.57 16.95
N PHE A 17 -7.89 7.84 17.85
CA PHE A 17 -8.28 6.46 17.63
C PHE A 17 -9.35 6.33 16.53
N ASP A 18 -10.34 7.22 16.51
CA ASP A 18 -11.39 7.21 15.48
C ASP A 18 -10.81 7.50 14.09
N ILE A 19 -9.87 8.43 13.97
CA ILE A 19 -9.11 8.69 12.74
C ILE A 19 -8.31 7.44 12.32
N HIS A 20 -7.70 6.75 13.28
CA HIS A 20 -6.94 5.53 13.01
C HIS A 20 -7.82 4.41 12.47
N LEU A 21 -8.98 4.18 13.09
CA LEU A 21 -9.95 3.19 12.65
C LEU A 21 -10.49 3.52 11.23
N ALA A 22 -10.73 4.80 10.95
CA ALA A 22 -11.14 5.24 9.60
C ALA A 22 -10.06 4.96 8.55
N SER A 23 -8.79 5.18 8.91
CA SER A 23 -7.65 4.90 8.03
C SER A 23 -7.52 3.40 7.72
N ILE A 24 -7.69 2.54 8.73
CA ILE A 24 -7.73 1.07 8.57
C ILE A 24 -8.84 0.66 7.60
N LYS A 25 -10.06 1.16 7.78
CA LYS A 25 -11.18 0.87 6.86
C LYS A 25 -10.90 1.35 5.44
N GLN A 26 -10.25 2.51 5.29
CA GLN A 26 -9.85 3.01 3.97
C GLN A 26 -8.83 2.09 3.31
N ARG A 27 -7.81 1.62 4.04
CA ARG A 27 -6.83 0.64 3.55
C ARG A 27 -7.52 -0.62 3.05
N ASP A 28 -8.43 -1.19 3.84
CA ASP A 28 -9.09 -2.44 3.50
C ASP A 28 -9.94 -2.28 2.24
N LYS A 29 -10.69 -1.17 2.11
CA LYS A 29 -11.43 -0.84 0.88
C LYS A 29 -10.51 -0.72 -0.34
N LEU A 30 -9.38 -0.02 -0.20
CA LEU A 30 -8.40 0.15 -1.27
C LEU A 30 -7.76 -1.19 -1.66
N PHE A 31 -7.48 -2.05 -0.69
CA PHE A 31 -6.95 -3.38 -0.94
C PHE A 31 -7.89 -4.21 -1.81
N TYR A 32 -9.18 -4.26 -1.48
CA TYR A 32 -10.16 -5.01 -2.30
C TYR A 32 -10.31 -4.41 -3.71
N TRP A 33 -10.30 -3.09 -3.85
CA TRP A 33 -10.28 -2.46 -5.18
C TRP A 33 -9.05 -2.85 -5.99
N LEU A 34 -7.89 -2.84 -5.35
CA LEU A 34 -6.66 -3.25 -5.99
C LEU A 34 -6.65 -4.74 -6.37
N LEU A 35 -7.24 -5.63 -5.56
CA LEU A 35 -7.40 -7.03 -5.96
C LEU A 35 -8.24 -7.18 -7.23
N ILE A 36 -9.33 -6.42 -7.35
CA ILE A 36 -10.16 -6.41 -8.56
C ILE A 36 -9.35 -5.89 -9.76
N ILE A 37 -8.65 -4.78 -9.59
CA ILE A 37 -7.79 -4.21 -10.64
C ILE A 37 -6.72 -5.22 -11.05
N MET A 38 -6.03 -5.86 -10.11
CA MET A 38 -5.01 -6.87 -10.38
C MET A 38 -5.57 -8.11 -11.09
N ALA A 39 -6.79 -8.53 -10.76
CA ALA A 39 -7.46 -9.61 -11.48
C ALA A 39 -7.74 -9.23 -12.94
N VAL A 40 -8.23 -8.01 -13.18
CA VAL A 40 -8.44 -7.49 -14.55
C VAL A 40 -7.12 -7.36 -15.30
N PHE A 41 -6.06 -6.89 -14.65
CA PHE A 41 -4.71 -6.83 -15.21
C PHE A 41 -4.18 -8.20 -15.61
N THR A 42 -4.36 -9.20 -14.75
CA THR A 42 -3.94 -10.58 -15.04
C THR A 42 -4.71 -11.16 -16.22
N LEU A 43 -6.01 -10.86 -16.30
CA LEU A 43 -6.84 -11.23 -17.44
C LEU A 43 -6.38 -10.55 -18.73
N GLN A 44 -6.03 -9.26 -18.66
CA GLN A 44 -5.50 -8.51 -19.80
C GLN A 44 -4.17 -9.09 -20.28
N LEU A 45 -3.28 -9.49 -19.38
CA LEU A 45 -2.02 -10.17 -19.71
C LEU A 45 -2.25 -11.50 -20.43
N SER A 46 -3.34 -12.20 -20.10
CA SER A 46 -3.65 -13.52 -20.67
C SER A 46 -4.47 -13.45 -21.95
N SER A 47 -5.38 -12.48 -22.05
CA SER A 47 -6.28 -12.28 -23.18
C SER A 47 -6.76 -10.83 -23.28
N THR A 48 -6.01 -10.03 -24.03
CA THR A 48 -6.36 -8.63 -24.30
C THR A 48 -7.74 -8.49 -24.93
N ASP A 49 -8.10 -9.36 -25.86
CA ASP A 49 -9.39 -9.30 -26.58
C ASP A 49 -10.59 -9.41 -25.66
N ILE A 50 -10.55 -10.28 -24.64
CA ILE A 50 -11.65 -10.43 -23.67
C ILE A 50 -11.86 -9.11 -22.92
N VAL A 51 -10.79 -8.50 -22.40
CA VAL A 51 -10.88 -7.25 -21.64
C VAL A 51 -11.39 -6.11 -22.52
N VAL A 52 -10.88 -6.00 -23.75
CA VAL A 52 -11.31 -4.98 -24.71
C VAL A 52 -12.78 -5.13 -25.06
N ASN A 53 -13.26 -6.36 -25.31
CA ASN A 53 -14.66 -6.61 -25.64
C ASN A 53 -15.59 -6.28 -24.47
N VAL A 54 -15.25 -6.70 -23.24
CA VAL A 54 -16.05 -6.40 -22.05
C VAL A 54 -16.15 -4.90 -21.81
N VAL A 55 -15.04 -4.16 -21.92
CA VAL A 55 -15.01 -2.71 -21.75
C VAL A 55 -15.82 -2.01 -22.84
N ASN A 56 -15.66 -2.43 -24.09
CA ASN A 56 -16.43 -1.91 -25.22
C ASN A 56 -17.93 -2.14 -25.05
N ASP A 57 -18.35 -3.35 -24.66
CA ASP A 57 -19.75 -3.69 -24.45
C ASP A 57 -20.36 -2.87 -23.31
N TYR A 58 -19.61 -2.70 -22.22
CA TYR A 58 -20.03 -1.88 -21.09
C TYR A 58 -20.22 -0.41 -21.49
N ILE A 59 -19.25 0.18 -22.19
CA ILE A 59 -19.29 1.59 -22.60
C ILE A 59 -20.39 1.82 -23.66
N ASN A 60 -20.54 0.90 -24.61
CA ASN A 60 -21.61 0.96 -25.59
C ASN A 60 -22.99 0.87 -24.90
N LYS A 61 -23.14 0.04 -23.87
CA LYS A 61 -24.39 -0.05 -23.09
C LYS A 61 -24.65 1.21 -22.24
N ALA A 62 -23.60 1.82 -21.68
CA ALA A 62 -23.73 2.97 -20.80
C ALA A 62 -23.92 4.31 -21.55
N VAL A 63 -23.24 4.49 -22.68
CA VAL A 63 -23.12 5.80 -23.36
C VAL A 63 -23.47 5.72 -24.86
N GLY A 64 -23.64 4.52 -25.43
CA GLY A 64 -23.95 4.33 -26.87
C GLY A 64 -22.75 4.53 -27.81
N ILE A 65 -21.53 4.61 -27.26
CA ILE A 65 -20.29 4.84 -28.02
C ILE A 65 -19.54 3.52 -28.20
N LYS A 66 -19.05 3.24 -29.40
CA LYS A 66 -18.13 2.12 -29.68
C LYS A 66 -16.70 2.65 -29.75
N LEU A 67 -15.84 2.25 -28.83
CA LEU A 67 -14.43 2.71 -28.77
C LEU A 67 -13.49 2.03 -29.79
N GLY A 68 -14.03 1.23 -30.73
CA GLY A 68 -13.22 0.51 -31.72
C GLY A 68 -12.23 -0.47 -31.07
N LYS A 69 -11.23 -0.92 -31.84
CA LYS A 69 -10.10 -1.72 -31.32
C LYS A 69 -9.04 -0.79 -30.72
N SER A 70 -9.36 -0.13 -29.60
CA SER A 70 -8.42 0.72 -28.87
C SER A 70 -7.83 -0.03 -27.67
N ALA A 71 -7.24 -1.20 -27.94
CA ALA A 71 -6.64 -2.07 -26.91
C ALA A 71 -5.59 -1.32 -26.07
N ASP A 72 -4.76 -0.52 -26.72
CA ASP A 72 -3.70 0.26 -26.07
C ASP A 72 -4.28 1.36 -25.19
N PHE A 73 -5.36 2.02 -25.63
CA PHE A 73 -6.04 3.04 -24.81
C PHE A 73 -6.63 2.44 -23.53
N ILE A 74 -7.27 1.26 -23.64
CA ILE A 74 -7.83 0.55 -22.49
C ILE A 74 -6.72 0.09 -21.55
N ALA A 75 -5.59 -0.37 -22.09
CA ALA A 75 -4.40 -0.71 -21.31
C ALA A 75 -3.88 0.49 -20.52
N THR A 76 -3.71 1.64 -21.18
CA THR A 76 -3.26 2.87 -20.53
C THR A 76 -4.21 3.34 -19.44
N LEU A 77 -5.52 3.23 -19.66
CA LEU A 77 -6.49 3.57 -18.63
C LEU A 77 -6.37 2.66 -17.39
N LEU A 78 -6.17 1.36 -17.60
CA LEU A 78 -5.93 0.42 -16.51
C LEU A 78 -4.65 0.76 -15.76
N TRP A 79 -3.58 1.16 -16.45
CA TRP A 79 -2.33 1.59 -15.81
C TRP A 79 -2.50 2.83 -14.94
N LEU A 80 -3.24 3.83 -15.42
CA LEU A 80 -3.58 5.01 -14.64
C LEU A 80 -4.41 4.67 -13.40
N LEU A 81 -5.36 3.73 -13.51
CA LEU A 81 -6.12 3.23 -12.36
C LEU A 81 -5.21 2.52 -11.36
N LEU A 82 -4.34 1.62 -11.82
CA LEU A 82 -3.41 0.92 -10.94
C LEU A 82 -2.47 1.91 -10.22
N LEU A 83 -1.95 2.91 -10.94
CA LEU A 83 -1.11 3.96 -10.37
C LEU A 83 -1.83 4.72 -9.25
N GLY A 84 -3.05 5.21 -9.52
CA GLY A 84 -3.82 6.00 -8.55
C GLY A 84 -4.17 5.20 -7.29
N PHE A 85 -4.69 3.98 -7.46
CA PHE A 85 -5.07 3.13 -6.33
C PHE A 85 -3.86 2.65 -5.53
N THR A 86 -2.77 2.25 -6.19
CA THR A 86 -1.55 1.78 -5.52
C THR A 86 -0.90 2.89 -4.71
N THR A 87 -0.78 4.08 -5.30
CA THR A 87 -0.21 5.24 -4.61
C THR A 87 -1.04 5.60 -3.38
N ARG A 88 -2.37 5.65 -3.52
CA ARG A 88 -3.25 5.96 -2.39
C ARG A 88 -3.19 4.88 -1.31
N TYR A 89 -3.12 3.61 -1.70
CA TYR A 89 -2.98 2.49 -0.78
C TYR A 89 -1.70 2.61 0.06
N TYR A 90 -0.54 2.84 -0.57
CA TYR A 90 0.72 3.03 0.14
C TYR A 90 0.69 4.22 1.10
N GLN A 91 0.10 5.35 0.69
CA GLN A 91 -0.06 6.52 1.57
C GLN A 91 -0.84 6.17 2.84
N VAL A 92 -1.98 5.47 2.70
CA VAL A 92 -2.83 5.11 3.83
C VAL A 92 -2.13 4.11 4.75
N VAL A 93 -1.42 3.11 4.21
CA VAL A 93 -0.67 2.16 5.05
C VAL A 93 0.43 2.86 5.85
N LEU A 94 1.22 3.74 5.22
CA LEU A 94 2.24 4.51 5.92
C LEU A 94 1.66 5.45 6.98
N GLU A 95 0.46 5.98 6.73
CA GLU A 95 -0.26 6.81 7.70
C GLU A 95 -0.72 6.01 8.92
N ILE A 96 -1.29 4.82 8.72
CA ILE A 96 -1.68 3.89 9.81
C ILE A 96 -0.48 3.59 10.71
N GLU A 97 0.66 3.26 10.11
CA GLU A 97 1.90 2.92 10.84
C GLU A 97 2.42 4.11 11.66
N ARG A 98 2.34 5.33 11.10
CA ARG A 98 2.69 6.56 11.84
C ARG A 98 1.72 6.81 13.00
N GLN A 99 0.43 6.58 12.80
CA GLN A 99 -0.60 6.78 13.82
C GLN A 99 -0.45 5.81 14.99
N TYR A 100 -0.04 4.56 14.76
CA TYR A 100 0.26 3.62 15.85
C TYR A 100 1.31 4.18 16.82
N GLY A 101 2.42 4.71 16.30
CA GLY A 101 3.45 5.33 17.14
C GLY A 101 2.93 6.54 17.93
N TYR A 102 2.03 7.33 17.34
CA TYR A 102 1.40 8.45 18.02
C TYR A 102 0.43 8.00 19.12
N LEU A 103 -0.41 7.00 18.84
CA LEU A 103 -1.34 6.42 19.83
C LEU A 103 -0.58 5.83 21.02
N HIS A 104 0.55 5.15 20.79
CA HIS A 104 1.39 4.64 21.87
C HIS A 104 1.92 5.76 22.77
N ALA A 105 2.36 6.88 22.20
CA ALA A 105 2.82 8.02 22.97
C ALA A 105 1.70 8.69 23.78
N LEU A 106 0.45 8.68 23.26
CA LEU A 106 -0.72 9.14 24.02
C LEU A 106 -1.06 8.19 25.16
N GLU A 107 -1.07 6.88 24.90
CA GLU A 107 -1.30 5.85 25.91
C GLU A 107 -0.27 5.90 27.05
N GLU A 108 1.01 6.14 26.74
CA GLU A 108 2.06 6.31 27.75
C GLU A 108 1.78 7.51 28.65
N LYS A 109 1.40 8.66 28.07
CA LYS A 109 1.02 9.85 28.85
C LYS A 109 -0.23 9.63 29.69
N LEU A 110 -1.23 8.94 29.16
CA LEU A 110 -2.48 8.63 29.87
C LEU A 110 -2.26 7.65 31.03
N ASN A 111 -1.45 6.61 30.83
CA ASN A 111 -1.10 5.66 31.88
C ASN A 111 -0.28 6.31 33.01
N GLY A 112 0.43 7.42 32.74
CA GLY A 112 1.07 8.22 33.79
C GLY A 112 0.11 8.73 34.87
N TYR A 113 -1.18 8.90 34.55
CA TYR A 113 -2.23 9.28 35.50
C TYR A 113 -2.82 8.10 36.27
N TYR A 114 -2.64 6.87 35.78
CA TYR A 114 -3.13 5.64 36.41
C TYR A 114 -2.01 4.59 36.47
N PRO A 115 -0.95 4.83 37.26
CA PRO A 115 0.13 3.89 37.41
C PRO A 115 -0.41 2.53 37.86
N GLU A 116 0.20 1.46 37.33
CA GLU A 116 -0.17 0.05 37.59
C GLU A 116 -1.48 -0.45 36.96
N THR A 117 -2.22 0.39 36.24
CA THR A 117 -3.41 -0.06 35.51
C THR A 117 -3.12 -0.35 34.03
N LYS A 118 -4.00 -1.13 33.40
CA LYS A 118 -3.96 -1.41 31.95
C LYS A 118 -5.01 -0.62 31.16
N VAL A 119 -5.62 0.39 31.76
CA VAL A 119 -6.83 1.06 31.23
C VAL A 119 -6.59 1.68 29.85
N PHE A 120 -5.43 2.33 29.66
CA PHE A 120 -5.05 2.95 28.38
C PHE A 120 -3.93 2.15 27.70
N THR A 121 -4.15 0.86 27.46
CA THR A 121 -3.15 0.00 26.80
C THR A 121 -3.68 -0.75 25.58
N ARG A 122 -4.90 -0.42 25.12
CA ARG A 122 -5.63 -1.22 24.15
C ARG A 122 -4.85 -1.40 22.84
N GLU A 123 -4.35 -0.30 22.26
CA GLU A 123 -3.65 -0.33 20.96
C GLU A 123 -2.13 -0.48 21.11
N GLY A 124 -1.59 -0.21 22.31
CA GLY A 124 -0.19 -0.38 22.64
C GLY A 124 0.13 -1.72 23.29
N LYS A 125 0.38 -1.70 24.60
CA LYS A 125 0.91 -2.88 25.33
C LYS A 125 -0.02 -4.09 25.23
N SER A 126 -1.34 -3.91 25.24
CA SER A 126 -2.31 -5.00 25.18
C SER A 126 -2.37 -5.64 23.79
N TYR A 127 -2.43 -4.81 22.72
CA TYR A 127 -2.40 -5.28 21.33
C TYR A 127 -1.09 -6.00 20.97
N LEU A 128 0.04 -5.51 21.47
CA LEU A 128 1.36 -6.13 21.26
C LEU A 128 1.59 -7.35 22.15
N SER A 129 0.95 -7.44 23.33
CA SER A 129 1.07 -8.59 24.21
C SER A 129 0.27 -9.76 23.66
N LYS A 130 0.95 -10.72 23.03
CA LYS A 130 0.40 -11.86 22.27
C LYS A 130 -0.14 -11.48 20.89
N TYR A 131 0.63 -10.70 20.12
CA TYR A 131 0.33 -10.46 18.71
C TYR A 131 0.09 -11.80 17.99
N PRO A 132 -1.15 -12.10 17.56
CA PRO A 132 -1.47 -13.43 17.07
C PRO A 132 -0.73 -13.68 15.75
N LEU A 133 -0.27 -14.91 15.53
CA LEU A 133 0.48 -15.30 14.33
C LEU A 133 -0.23 -14.89 13.03
N PHE A 134 -1.56 -14.92 13.04
CA PHE A 134 -2.39 -14.49 11.91
C PHE A 134 -2.25 -12.99 11.61
N SER A 135 -2.18 -12.11 12.62
CA SER A 135 -1.99 -10.68 12.38
C SER A 135 -0.63 -10.39 11.77
N ASN A 136 0.42 -11.12 12.18
CA ASN A 136 1.74 -11.01 11.53
C ASN A 136 1.71 -11.47 10.07
N TRP A 137 1.00 -12.57 9.79
CA TRP A 137 0.80 -13.04 8.42
C TRP A 137 0.08 -12.00 7.56
N VAL A 138 -1.03 -11.45 8.05
CA VAL A 138 -1.79 -10.42 7.36
C VAL A 138 -0.98 -9.14 7.17
N TRP A 139 -0.21 -8.72 8.17
CA TRP A 139 0.72 -7.61 8.04
C TRP A 139 1.74 -7.87 6.92
N LEU A 140 2.37 -9.05 6.88
CA LEU A 140 3.30 -9.42 5.81
C LEU A 140 2.65 -9.39 4.43
N LEU A 141 1.40 -9.86 4.31
CA LEU A 141 0.65 -9.82 3.06
C LEU A 141 0.50 -8.39 2.54
N TYR A 142 0.09 -7.44 3.39
CA TYR A 142 -0.13 -6.04 3.01
C TYR A 142 1.15 -5.25 2.78
N THR A 143 2.22 -5.61 3.48
CA THR A 143 3.44 -4.79 3.55
C THR A 143 4.54 -5.26 2.63
N VAL A 144 4.58 -6.55 2.32
CA VAL A 144 5.61 -7.16 1.48
C VAL A 144 5.00 -7.81 0.25
N LEU A 145 4.13 -8.81 0.44
CA LEU A 145 3.65 -9.63 -0.69
C LEU A 145 2.95 -8.77 -1.74
N PHE A 146 2.03 -7.91 -1.28
CA PHE A 146 1.20 -7.12 -2.18
C PHE A 146 2.00 -6.12 -3.04
N PRO A 147 2.90 -5.28 -2.49
CA PRO A 147 3.83 -4.48 -3.30
C PRO A 147 4.71 -5.31 -4.23
N CYS A 148 5.21 -6.46 -3.77
CA CYS A 148 6.03 -7.35 -4.61
C CYS A 148 5.25 -7.86 -5.82
N LEU A 149 3.97 -8.21 -5.65
CA LEU A 149 3.10 -8.61 -6.75
C LEU A 149 2.91 -7.49 -7.77
N ILE A 150 2.71 -6.25 -7.31
CA ILE A 150 2.58 -5.09 -8.21
C ILE A 150 3.88 -4.86 -8.99
N VAL A 151 5.04 -4.86 -8.31
CA VAL A 151 6.34 -4.69 -8.96
C VAL A 151 6.59 -5.80 -9.97
N PHE A 152 6.28 -7.05 -9.62
CA PHE A 152 6.37 -8.17 -10.53
C PHE A 152 5.51 -7.96 -11.79
N SER A 153 4.24 -7.57 -11.63
CA SER A 153 3.34 -7.29 -12.76
C SER A 153 3.87 -6.18 -13.66
N VAL A 154 4.38 -5.08 -13.08
CA VAL A 154 4.99 -3.97 -13.83
C VAL A 154 6.21 -4.44 -14.63
N ILE A 155 7.09 -5.24 -14.02
CA ILE A 155 8.28 -5.76 -14.70
C ILE A 155 7.88 -6.68 -15.85
N THR A 156 6.95 -7.61 -15.62
CA THR A 156 6.52 -8.56 -16.65
C THR A 156 5.88 -7.87 -17.85
N LYS A 157 5.04 -6.85 -17.63
CA LYS A 157 4.43 -6.10 -18.73
C LYS A 157 5.45 -5.19 -19.41
N GLY A 158 6.27 -4.47 -18.65
CA GLY A 158 7.29 -3.61 -19.22
C GLY A 158 8.24 -4.38 -20.13
N TYR A 159 8.60 -5.61 -19.76
CA TYR A 159 9.40 -6.48 -20.63
C TYR A 159 8.66 -6.88 -21.91
N SER A 160 7.38 -7.28 -21.82
CA SER A 160 6.63 -7.68 -23.01
C SER A 160 6.41 -6.53 -23.98
N GLU A 161 6.06 -5.34 -23.49
CA GLU A 161 5.88 -4.15 -24.32
C GLU A 161 7.16 -3.71 -25.03
N ILE A 162 8.31 -3.74 -24.34
CA ILE A 162 9.60 -3.43 -24.95
C ILE A 162 9.95 -4.47 -26.02
N SER A 163 9.65 -5.75 -25.79
CA SER A 163 9.97 -6.82 -26.75
C SER A 163 9.13 -6.79 -28.02
N GLU A 164 7.90 -6.26 -27.93
CA GLU A 164 6.95 -6.17 -29.04
C GLU A 164 6.99 -4.80 -29.75
N MET A 165 7.85 -3.87 -29.29
CA MET A 165 7.86 -2.49 -29.74
C MET A 165 8.35 -2.34 -31.18
N GLN A 166 7.45 -1.96 -32.09
CA GLN A 166 7.77 -1.63 -33.49
C GLN A 166 7.90 -0.12 -33.73
N SER A 167 7.09 0.68 -33.03
CA SER A 167 7.09 2.15 -33.06
C SER A 167 6.68 2.72 -31.71
N ILE A 168 7.08 3.96 -31.41
CA ILE A 168 6.74 4.65 -30.16
C ILE A 168 5.43 5.43 -30.36
N GLU A 169 4.39 5.02 -29.66
CA GLU A 169 3.09 5.69 -29.59
C GLU A 169 2.89 6.44 -28.27
N ALA A 170 1.96 7.40 -28.24
CA ALA A 170 1.70 8.21 -27.05
C ALA A 170 1.27 7.37 -25.83
N ASN A 171 0.47 6.33 -26.04
CA ASN A 171 0.02 5.41 -24.98
C ASN A 171 1.22 4.73 -24.29
N GLN A 172 2.19 4.25 -25.06
CA GLN A 172 3.39 3.60 -24.53
C GLN A 172 4.26 4.54 -23.69
N ILE A 173 4.32 5.84 -24.04
CA ILE A 173 5.03 6.84 -23.23
C ILE A 173 4.32 7.00 -21.87
N ILE A 174 2.99 7.09 -21.87
CA ILE A 174 2.20 7.21 -20.64
C ILE A 174 2.35 5.95 -19.77
N ASP A 175 2.29 4.77 -20.38
CA ASP A 175 2.44 3.48 -19.70
C ASP A 175 3.83 3.35 -19.07
N PHE A 176 4.87 3.72 -19.81
CA PHE A 176 6.24 3.73 -19.28
C PHE A 176 6.41 4.67 -18.08
N VAL A 177 5.80 5.86 -18.13
CA VAL A 177 5.79 6.78 -16.97
C VAL A 177 5.05 6.13 -15.79
N CYS A 178 3.91 5.47 -16.02
CA CYS A 178 3.20 4.74 -14.99
C CYS A 178 4.08 3.64 -14.36
N TYR A 179 4.83 2.88 -15.15
CA TYR A 179 5.77 1.86 -14.65
C TYR A 179 6.81 2.45 -13.72
N LEU A 180 7.46 3.53 -14.14
CA LEU A 180 8.48 4.18 -13.34
C LEU A 180 7.89 4.71 -12.02
N VAL A 181 6.74 5.36 -12.05
CA VAL A 181 6.12 5.91 -10.84
C VAL A 181 5.63 4.81 -9.90
N ILE A 182 5.02 3.74 -10.42
CA ILE A 182 4.56 2.61 -9.59
C ILE A 182 5.76 1.88 -8.98
N ALA A 183 6.81 1.60 -9.76
CA ALA A 183 7.99 0.90 -9.29
C ALA A 183 8.73 1.71 -8.22
N THR A 184 8.99 3.00 -8.48
CA THR A 184 9.63 3.89 -7.51
C THR A 184 8.80 4.05 -6.24
N SER A 185 7.48 4.23 -6.36
CA SER A 185 6.57 4.32 -5.21
C SER A 185 6.57 3.05 -4.37
N SER A 186 6.60 1.88 -5.01
CA SER A 186 6.64 0.58 -4.33
C SER A 186 7.95 0.37 -3.58
N ILE A 187 9.09 0.75 -4.19
CA ILE A 187 10.41 0.68 -3.55
C ILE A 187 10.47 1.61 -2.34
N LEU A 188 10.03 2.87 -2.50
CA LEU A 188 10.00 3.86 -1.41
C LEU A 188 9.08 3.41 -0.26
N TYR A 189 7.93 2.82 -0.59
CA TYR A 189 7.00 2.25 0.39
C TYR A 189 7.66 1.16 1.23
N ILE A 190 8.22 0.13 0.59
CA ILE A 190 8.90 -0.99 1.27
C ILE A 190 10.06 -0.48 2.12
N TYR A 191 10.90 0.40 1.56
CA TYR A 191 12.03 0.98 2.28
C TYR A 191 11.58 1.74 3.52
N ARG A 192 10.55 2.58 3.41
CA ARG A 192 10.07 3.39 4.54
C ARG A 192 9.54 2.51 5.65
N LEU A 193 8.77 1.48 5.31
CA LEU A 193 8.10 0.62 6.25
C LEU A 193 9.06 -0.34 6.97
N HIS A 194 9.99 -0.93 6.23
CA HIS A 194 10.97 -1.89 6.77
C HIS A 194 12.30 -1.24 7.12
N LYS A 195 12.38 0.09 7.20
CA LYS A 195 13.63 0.85 7.44
C LYS A 195 14.43 0.30 8.63
N SER A 196 13.77 0.02 9.76
CA SER A 196 14.43 -0.51 10.97
C SER A 196 15.03 -1.91 10.76
N SER A 197 14.32 -2.77 10.04
CA SER A 197 14.77 -4.12 9.69
C SER A 197 15.92 -4.09 8.68
N ILE A 198 15.81 -3.25 7.65
CA ILE A 198 16.84 -3.03 6.63
C ILE A 198 18.12 -2.48 7.29
N GLN A 199 18.00 -1.47 8.15
CA GLN A 199 19.16 -0.91 8.87
C GLN A 199 19.86 -1.97 9.73
N ASN A 200 19.11 -2.83 10.42
CA ASN A 200 19.70 -3.93 11.20
C ASN A 200 20.44 -4.96 10.32
N ILE A 201 19.92 -5.28 9.13
CA ILE A 201 20.60 -6.18 8.19
C ILE A 201 21.85 -5.52 7.61
N THR A 202 21.76 -4.27 7.17
CA THR A 202 22.90 -3.51 6.63
C THR A 202 24.01 -3.38 7.67
N ASN A 203 23.68 -3.08 8.92
CA ASN A 203 24.64 -2.99 10.03
C ASN A 203 25.31 -4.34 10.35
N ARG A 204 24.58 -5.46 10.20
CA ARG A 204 25.16 -6.80 10.34
C ARG A 204 26.10 -7.13 9.19
N CYS A 205 25.74 -6.80 7.95
CA CYS A 205 26.59 -7.02 6.78
C CYS A 205 27.86 -6.16 6.83
N THR A 206 27.76 -4.88 7.21
CA THR A 206 28.93 -4.01 7.37
C THR A 206 29.81 -4.45 8.54
N GLY A 207 29.21 -4.90 9.65
CA GLY A 207 29.94 -5.49 10.78
C GLY A 207 30.67 -6.80 10.44
N LEU A 208 30.15 -7.60 9.51
CA LEU A 208 30.84 -8.80 9.00
C LEU A 208 32.02 -8.44 8.09
N ILE A 209 31.89 -7.39 7.27
CA ILE A 209 32.96 -6.92 6.37
C ILE A 209 34.11 -6.26 7.14
N THR A 210 33.83 -5.49 8.20
CA THR A 210 34.88 -4.91 9.05
C THR A 210 35.63 -5.98 9.84
N ARG A 211 34.95 -7.03 10.28
CA ARG A 211 35.55 -8.17 11.01
C ARG A 211 36.37 -9.11 10.11
N TRP A 212 36.14 -9.08 8.79
CA TRP A 212 36.95 -9.79 7.79
C TRP A 212 38.21 -9.02 7.37
N ARG A 213 38.27 -7.72 7.66
CA ARG A 213 39.42 -6.85 7.33
C ARG A 213 40.37 -6.59 8.52
N SER A 214 40.02 -7.07 9.73
CA SER A 214 40.85 -7.07 10.93
C SER A 214 41.51 -8.43 11.15
#